data_AF-A0AAW8EGW7-F1
#
_entry.id   AF-A0AAW8EGW7-F1
#
_cell.length_a   1.000
_cell.length_b   1.000
_cell.length_c   1.000
_cell.angle_alpha   90.00
_cell.angle_beta   90.00
_cell.angle_gamma   90.00
#
_symmetry.space_group_name_H-M   'P 1'
#
loop_
_entity.id
_entity.type
_entity.pdbx_description
1 polymer ?
#
loop_
_entity_poly.entity_id
_entity_poly.type
_entity_poly.pdbx_seq_one_letter_code
_entity_poly.pdbx_strand_id
1 'polypeptide(L)'
;MTDDIHRFLPGQMMSTPLLISAILQRADRYFGDVEVVSQLSSGGTHRYTYRDCHRRARQLAAAMVTQGMRMGDRVGTLAWNSYRHLEAYYAVAGAGSVLHTLNPRLFQEQIVYMVNHAQDGWLLFDPAFARLVQAIAPHCPGVKGWIALCGRDEMPQMDGMPALLCYEELLRTPLRACATHRAQRAIPRVFSTLTDPPSCMPCRPRCPILSGCRRGTWSAPSSRCFTSTPGGCLMRRR
;
A
#
# COMPACT_ATOMS: atom_id res chain seq x y z
N MET A 1 -25.09 -11.62 49.60
CA MET A 1 -23.65 -11.65 49.30
C MET A 1 -23.53 -11.73 47.80
N THR A 2 -23.59 -10.55 47.16
CA THR A 2 -22.46 -9.74 46.66
C THR A 2 -22.10 -10.19 45.26
N ASP A 3 -22.48 -9.41 44.25
CA ASP A 3 -21.76 -9.26 42.97
C ASP A 3 -22.44 -8.24 42.03
N ASP A 4 -22.66 -7.00 42.48
CA ASP A 4 -23.24 -5.96 41.60
C ASP A 4 -22.63 -4.55 41.84
N ILE A 5 -21.36 -4.46 42.24
CA ILE A 5 -20.73 -3.16 42.59
C ILE A 5 -19.92 -2.50 41.46
N HIS A 6 -19.67 -3.15 40.31
CA HIS A 6 -18.95 -2.50 39.21
C HIS A 6 -19.53 -2.80 37.82
N ARG A 7 -20.77 -2.35 37.55
CA ARG A 7 -21.26 -2.22 36.17
C ARG A 7 -20.50 -1.05 35.50
N PHE A 8 -19.38 -1.36 34.86
CA PHE A 8 -18.63 -0.38 34.06
C PHE A 8 -19.52 0.17 32.95
N LEU A 9 -19.84 1.46 33.03
CA LEU A 9 -20.48 2.20 31.95
C LEU A 9 -19.43 2.48 30.86
N PRO A 10 -19.58 1.95 29.64
CA PRO A 10 -18.64 2.22 28.57
C PRO A 10 -18.72 3.69 28.13
N GLY A 11 -17.57 4.26 27.78
CA GLY A 11 -17.50 5.62 27.23
C GLY A 11 -18.20 5.72 25.87
N GLN A 12 -18.89 6.84 25.63
CA GLN A 12 -19.62 7.11 24.38
C GLN A 12 -18.80 7.88 23.33
N MET A 13 -17.47 7.95 23.52
CA MET A 13 -16.58 8.60 22.55
C MET A 13 -16.34 7.70 21.34
N MET A 14 -15.99 8.32 20.20
CA MET A 14 -15.59 7.60 18.99
C MET A 14 -14.40 6.66 19.25
N SER A 15 -14.52 5.40 18.83
CA SER A 15 -13.42 4.45 18.88
C SER A 15 -12.64 4.50 17.57
N THR A 16 -11.41 5.01 17.60
CA THR A 16 -10.52 5.10 16.44
C THR A 16 -9.15 4.51 16.78
N PRO A 17 -8.62 3.56 15.99
CA PRO A 17 -7.31 2.98 16.25
C PRO A 17 -6.18 3.98 15.95
N LEU A 18 -5.13 3.96 16.77
CA LEU A 18 -3.93 4.79 16.60
C LEU A 18 -2.97 4.14 15.60
N LEU A 19 -3.25 4.30 14.31
CA LEU A 19 -2.47 3.68 13.22
C LEU A 19 -1.37 4.61 12.71
N ILE A 20 -0.20 4.06 12.38
CA ILE A 20 0.90 4.80 11.74
C ILE A 20 0.47 5.35 10.38
N SER A 21 -0.37 4.62 9.64
CA SER A 21 -0.93 5.08 8.36
C SER A 21 -1.74 6.38 8.50
N ALA A 22 -2.39 6.61 9.65
CA ALA A 22 -3.19 7.81 9.89
C ALA A 22 -2.31 9.08 9.96
N ILE A 23 -1.04 8.95 10.35
CA ILE A 23 -0.08 10.07 10.38
C ILE A 23 0.18 10.57 8.95
N LEU A 24 0.52 9.66 8.03
CA LEU A 24 0.78 10.03 6.64
C LEU A 24 -0.50 10.50 5.92
N GLN A 25 -1.66 9.90 6.23
CA GLN A 25 -2.95 10.38 5.71
C GLN A 25 -3.27 11.81 6.15
N ARG A 26 -2.94 12.17 7.40
CA ARG A 26 -3.06 13.54 7.88
C ARG A 26 -2.10 14.48 7.16
N ALA A 27 -0.84 14.05 6.97
CA ALA A 27 0.16 14.82 6.25
C ALA A 27 -0.28 15.11 4.81
N ASP A 28 -0.79 14.11 4.08
CA ASP A 28 -1.35 14.30 2.73
C ASP A 28 -2.54 15.29 2.72
N ARG A 29 -3.45 15.17 3.69
CA ARG A 29 -4.67 15.99 3.73
C ARG A 29 -4.40 17.47 3.99
N TYR A 30 -3.51 17.79 4.92
CA TYR A 30 -3.33 19.17 5.40
C TYR A 30 -1.99 19.79 4.99
N PHE A 31 -0.97 18.98 4.77
CA PHE A 31 0.40 19.39 4.46
C PHE A 31 0.91 18.73 3.18
N GLY A 32 -0.01 18.40 2.27
CA GLY A 32 0.29 17.59 1.09
C GLY A 32 1.37 18.19 0.20
N ASP A 33 1.46 19.52 0.14
CA ASP A 33 2.38 20.26 -0.72
C ASP A 33 3.74 20.57 -0.03
N VAL A 34 3.91 20.18 1.23
CA VAL A 34 5.19 20.34 1.94
C VAL A 34 6.22 19.38 1.34
N GLU A 35 7.40 19.92 1.03
CA GLU A 35 8.47 19.18 0.40
C GLU A 35 9.15 18.19 1.37
N VAL A 36 9.48 17.03 0.84
CA VAL A 36 10.42 16.08 1.42
C VAL A 36 11.63 16.04 0.51
N VAL A 37 12.79 16.32 1.09
CA VAL A 37 14.07 16.39 0.38
C VAL A 37 14.95 15.23 0.84
N SER A 38 15.56 14.53 -0.10
CA SER A 38 16.45 13.41 0.21
C SER A 38 17.68 13.45 -0.67
N GLN A 39 18.85 13.19 -0.06
CA GLN A 39 20.08 12.96 -0.82
C GLN A 39 20.15 11.49 -1.22
N LEU A 40 20.41 11.24 -2.50
CA LEU A 40 20.52 9.90 -3.06
C LEU A 40 21.93 9.32 -2.84
N SER A 41 22.03 8.00 -2.67
CA SER A 41 23.32 7.31 -2.54
C SER A 41 24.12 7.32 -3.85
N SER A 42 23.45 7.39 -5.01
CA SER A 42 24.06 7.58 -6.33
C SER A 42 24.56 9.02 -6.58
N GLY A 43 24.25 9.94 -5.67
CA GLY A 43 24.49 11.37 -5.83
C GLY A 43 23.26 12.10 -6.36
N GLY A 44 23.16 13.38 -6.01
CA GLY A 44 22.03 14.24 -6.35
C GLY A 44 20.95 14.30 -5.28
N THR A 45 20.06 15.28 -5.45
CA THR A 45 18.99 15.58 -4.52
C THR A 45 17.64 15.26 -5.15
N HIS A 46 16.86 14.42 -4.48
CA HIS A 46 15.47 14.16 -4.83
C HIS A 46 14.54 15.06 -4.01
N ARG A 47 13.58 15.69 -4.68
CA ARG A 47 12.55 16.53 -4.06
C ARG A 47 11.19 16.10 -4.55
N TYR A 48 10.27 15.95 -3.62
CA TYR A 48 8.87 15.63 -3.89
C TYR A 48 8.02 16.05 -2.68
N THR A 49 6.72 15.75 -2.69
CA THR A 49 5.79 16.22 -1.66
C THR A 49 5.25 15.10 -0.76
N TYR A 50 4.69 15.44 0.40
CA TYR A 50 4.00 14.45 1.24
C TYR A 50 2.81 13.77 0.55
N ARG A 51 2.13 14.48 -0.37
CA ARG A 51 1.07 13.92 -1.21
C ARG A 51 1.61 12.80 -2.10
N ASP A 52 2.78 13.02 -2.71
CA ASP A 52 3.44 12.00 -3.52
C ASP A 52 3.94 10.82 -2.67
N CYS A 53 4.50 11.09 -1.49
CA CYS A 53 4.90 10.09 -0.50
C CYS A 53 3.73 9.18 -0.13
N HIS A 54 2.57 9.76 0.18
CA HIS A 54 1.37 8.99 0.50
C HIS A 54 0.91 8.10 -0.67
N ARG A 55 0.90 8.65 -1.89
CA ARG A 55 0.55 7.88 -3.09
C ARG A 55 1.50 6.70 -3.30
N ARG A 56 2.81 6.93 -3.19
CA ARG A 56 3.86 5.93 -3.43
C ARG A 56 3.94 4.88 -2.32
N ALA A 57 3.78 5.27 -1.06
CA ALA A 57 3.67 4.32 0.06
C ALA A 57 2.48 3.35 -0.11
N ARG A 58 1.33 3.83 -0.62
CA ARG A 58 0.18 2.98 -0.94
C ARG A 58 0.44 2.02 -2.10
N GLN A 59 1.14 2.48 -3.13
CA GLN A 59 1.58 1.64 -4.26
C GLN A 59 2.51 0.53 -3.78
N LEU A 60 3.51 0.88 -2.95
CA LEU A 60 4.44 -0.09 -2.37
C LEU A 60 3.71 -1.14 -1.53
N ALA A 61 2.81 -0.71 -0.64
CA ALA A 61 2.02 -1.62 0.20
C ALA A 61 1.22 -2.61 -0.66
N ALA A 62 0.53 -2.13 -1.70
CA ALA A 62 -0.25 -2.98 -2.60
C ALA A 62 0.63 -3.93 -3.43
N ALA A 63 1.78 -3.46 -3.91
CA ALA A 63 2.74 -4.28 -4.65
C ALA A 63 3.28 -5.40 -3.76
N MET A 64 3.68 -5.11 -2.52
CA MET A 64 4.19 -6.11 -1.59
C MET A 64 3.13 -7.15 -1.20
N VAL A 65 1.87 -6.73 -0.98
CA VAL A 65 0.76 -7.67 -0.75
C VAL A 65 0.54 -8.57 -1.97
N THR A 66 0.65 -8.02 -3.19
CA THR A 66 0.55 -8.80 -4.44
C THR A 66 1.69 -9.80 -4.58
N GLN A 67 2.89 -9.46 -4.12
CA GLN A 67 4.04 -10.36 -4.06
C GLN A 67 3.90 -11.44 -2.96
N GLY A 68 2.86 -11.37 -2.13
CA GLY A 68 2.54 -12.39 -1.13
C GLY A 68 2.91 -12.03 0.31
N MET A 69 3.21 -10.75 0.60
CA MET A 69 3.33 -10.25 1.97
C MET A 69 2.00 -10.36 2.72
N ARG A 70 2.03 -10.88 3.94
CA ARG A 70 0.85 -11.07 4.79
C ARG A 70 0.91 -10.15 6.02
N MET A 71 -0.25 -9.95 6.62
CA MET A 71 -0.36 -9.26 7.91
C MET A 71 0.49 -9.98 8.97
N GLY A 72 1.28 -9.22 9.72
CA GLY A 72 2.20 -9.75 10.73
C GLY A 72 3.55 -10.25 10.19
N ASP A 73 3.75 -10.34 8.86
CA ASP A 73 5.07 -10.65 8.30
C ASP A 73 6.07 -9.53 8.68
N ARG A 74 7.32 -9.91 8.94
CA ARG A 74 8.41 -8.95 9.14
C ARG A 74 9.08 -8.61 7.81
N VAL A 75 9.37 -7.33 7.65
CA VAL A 75 10.06 -6.77 6.50
C VAL A 75 11.31 -6.06 7.00
N GLY A 76 12.47 -6.65 6.71
CA GLY A 76 13.77 -6.11 7.06
C GLY A 76 14.13 -4.89 6.21
N THR A 77 14.80 -3.89 6.78
CA THR A 77 15.40 -2.79 5.99
C THR A 77 16.88 -2.58 6.32
N LEU A 78 17.70 -2.54 5.28
CA LEU A 78 19.11 -2.12 5.30
C LEU A 78 19.26 -0.90 4.39
N ALA A 79 18.83 0.26 4.86
CA ALA A 79 18.74 1.45 4.04
C ALA A 79 19.17 2.71 4.78
N TRP A 80 19.71 3.67 4.02
CA TRP A 80 19.98 5.01 4.52
C TRP A 80 18.69 5.82 4.70
N ASN A 81 18.84 7.04 5.21
CA ASN A 81 17.76 8.02 5.28
C ASN A 81 17.48 8.58 3.88
N SER A 82 16.63 7.87 3.13
CA SER A 82 16.18 8.27 1.80
C SER A 82 14.65 8.32 1.74
N TYR A 83 14.13 8.99 0.71
CA TYR A 83 12.68 9.06 0.49
C TYR A 83 12.06 7.66 0.31
N ARG A 84 12.77 6.72 -0.33
CA ARG A 84 12.30 5.33 -0.50
C ARG A 84 12.20 4.59 0.83
N HIS A 85 13.13 4.85 1.75
CA HIS A 85 13.07 4.28 3.09
C HIS A 85 11.87 4.86 3.84
N LEU A 86 11.64 6.18 3.78
CA LEU A 86 10.46 6.83 4.35
C LEU A 86 9.14 6.23 3.79
N GLU A 87 9.08 6.00 2.48
CA GLU A 87 7.94 5.33 1.84
C GLU A 87 7.73 3.91 2.40
N ALA A 88 8.80 3.15 2.62
CA ALA A 88 8.75 1.82 3.23
C ALA A 88 8.24 1.84 4.67
N TYR A 89 8.60 2.84 5.49
CA TYR A 89 8.09 2.98 6.86
C TYR A 89 6.57 2.98 6.91
N TYR A 90 5.94 3.78 6.05
CA TYR A 90 4.49 3.89 6.02
C TYR A 90 3.81 2.78 5.24
N ALA A 91 4.44 2.26 4.19
CA ALA A 91 3.88 1.18 3.38
C ALA A 91 3.76 -0.14 4.16
N VAL A 92 4.84 -0.56 4.83
CA VAL A 92 4.88 -1.83 5.57
C VAL A 92 3.94 -1.79 6.76
N ALA A 93 4.04 -0.74 7.59
CA ALA A 93 3.14 -0.56 8.73
C ALA A 93 1.69 -0.38 8.27
N GLY A 94 1.46 0.36 7.18
CA GLY A 94 0.15 0.57 6.60
C GLY A 94 -0.47 -0.66 5.94
N ALA A 95 0.33 -1.67 5.57
CA ALA A 95 -0.15 -2.97 5.12
C ALA A 95 -0.47 -3.93 6.28
N GLY A 96 -0.13 -3.56 7.52
CA GLY A 96 -0.29 -4.42 8.71
C GLY A 96 0.88 -5.39 8.91
N SER A 97 2.02 -5.15 8.28
CA SER A 97 3.27 -5.89 8.45
C SER A 97 4.20 -5.14 9.40
N VAL A 98 5.24 -5.81 9.90
CA VAL A 98 6.21 -5.24 10.85
C VAL A 98 7.45 -4.79 10.11
N LEU A 99 7.80 -3.51 10.25
CA LEU A 99 9.07 -3.00 9.72
C LEU A 99 10.19 -3.29 10.72
N HIS A 100 11.17 -4.08 10.29
CA HIS A 100 12.34 -4.44 11.08
C HIS A 100 13.57 -3.71 10.53
N THR A 101 13.92 -2.59 11.16
CA THR A 101 15.04 -1.75 10.70
C THR A 101 16.36 -2.32 11.22
N LEU A 102 17.21 -2.79 10.31
CA LEU A 102 18.51 -3.36 10.62
C LEU A 102 19.60 -2.29 10.51
N ASN A 103 20.60 -2.37 11.38
CA ASN A 103 21.75 -1.48 11.32
C ASN A 103 22.82 -2.06 10.38
N PRO A 104 23.11 -1.43 9.23
CA PRO A 104 24.08 -1.95 8.27
C PRO A 104 25.54 -1.87 8.74
N ARG A 105 25.82 -1.20 9.86
CA ARG A 105 27.18 -1.08 10.42
C ARG A 105 27.60 -2.27 11.29
N LEU A 106 26.70 -3.21 11.53
CA LEU A 106 26.99 -4.41 12.30
C LEU A 106 27.79 -5.43 11.48
N PHE A 107 28.39 -6.40 12.17
CA PHE A 107 29.07 -7.50 11.49
C PHE A 107 28.07 -8.37 10.74
N GLN A 108 28.54 -9.01 9.67
CA GLN A 108 27.69 -9.80 8.78
C GLN A 108 26.94 -10.91 9.53
N GLU A 109 27.63 -11.59 10.46
CA GLU A 109 27.09 -12.68 11.26
C GLU A 109 25.96 -12.20 12.18
N GLN A 110 26.07 -10.98 12.71
CA GLN A 110 25.04 -10.37 13.54
C GLN A 110 23.79 -10.03 12.73
N ILE A 111 23.97 -9.50 11.52
CA ILE A 111 22.85 -9.18 10.62
C ILE A 111 22.12 -10.48 10.24
N VAL A 112 22.85 -11.54 9.87
CA VAL A 112 22.28 -12.85 9.58
C VAL A 112 21.51 -13.41 10.77
N TYR A 113 22.07 -13.30 11.98
CA TYR A 113 21.38 -13.71 13.20
C TYR A 113 20.07 -12.95 13.40
N MET A 114 20.09 -11.62 13.29
CA MET A 114 18.90 -10.78 13.45
C MET A 114 17.82 -11.09 12.42
N VAL A 115 18.21 -11.24 11.14
CA VAL A 115 17.28 -11.57 10.05
C VAL A 115 16.61 -12.92 10.27
N ASN A 116 17.39 -13.94 10.64
CA ASN A 116 16.85 -15.28 10.88
C ASN A 116 16.03 -15.36 12.18
N HIS A 117 16.45 -14.65 13.23
CA HIS A 117 15.75 -14.61 14.52
C HIS A 117 14.42 -13.85 14.40
N ALA A 118 14.41 -12.69 13.73
CA ALA A 118 13.20 -11.97 13.39
C ALA A 118 12.37 -12.70 12.31
N GLN A 119 12.99 -13.64 11.60
CA GLN A 119 12.43 -14.39 10.48
C GLN A 119 11.91 -13.45 9.37
N ASP A 120 12.71 -12.48 8.95
CA ASP A 120 12.27 -11.51 7.94
C ASP A 120 11.86 -12.22 6.64
N GLY A 121 10.63 -11.96 6.17
CA GLY A 121 10.11 -12.58 4.96
C GLY A 121 10.49 -11.81 3.69
N TRP A 122 10.75 -10.52 3.83
CA TRP A 122 11.17 -9.61 2.77
C TRP A 122 12.27 -8.71 3.31
N LEU A 123 13.23 -8.33 2.48
CA LEU A 123 14.28 -7.40 2.88
C LEU A 123 14.47 -6.30 1.83
N LEU A 124 14.33 -5.04 2.24
CA LEU A 124 14.61 -3.87 1.41
C LEU A 124 16.02 -3.37 1.70
N PHE A 125 16.81 -3.07 0.67
CA PHE A 125 18.18 -2.59 0.86
C PHE A 125 18.56 -1.48 -0.10
N ASP A 126 19.45 -0.59 0.33
CA ASP A 126 20.08 0.42 -0.53
C ASP A 126 21.16 -0.22 -1.41
N PRO A 127 21.30 0.15 -2.71
CA PRO A 127 22.36 -0.34 -3.59
C PRO A 127 23.77 -0.24 -3.00
N ALA A 128 24.04 0.74 -2.14
CA ALA A 128 25.31 0.88 -1.45
C ALA A 128 25.72 -0.39 -0.65
N PHE A 129 24.73 -1.18 -0.20
CA PHE A 129 24.95 -2.41 0.56
C PHE A 129 24.88 -3.68 -0.28
N ALA A 130 24.78 -3.58 -1.60
CA ALA A 130 24.60 -4.75 -2.48
C ALA A 130 25.60 -5.89 -2.20
N ARG A 131 26.89 -5.57 -2.00
CA ARG A 131 27.92 -6.58 -1.68
C ARG A 131 27.67 -7.29 -0.35
N LEU A 132 27.25 -6.54 0.68
CA LEU A 132 26.89 -7.10 1.98
C LEU A 132 25.67 -8.01 1.83
N VAL A 133 24.65 -7.56 1.10
CA VAL A 133 23.42 -8.33 0.89
C VAL A 133 23.71 -9.62 0.11
N GLN A 134 24.59 -9.57 -0.90
CA GLN A 134 25.03 -10.76 -1.64
C GLN A 134 25.69 -11.80 -0.72
N ALA A 135 26.49 -11.34 0.25
CA ALA A 135 27.18 -12.22 1.18
C ALA A 135 26.24 -12.85 2.22
N ILE A 136 25.19 -12.15 2.67
CA ILE A 136 24.22 -12.68 3.66
C ILE A 136 23.11 -13.52 3.05
N ALA A 137 22.77 -13.31 1.77
CA ALA A 137 21.61 -13.94 1.15
C ALA A 137 21.61 -15.49 1.24
N PRO A 138 22.75 -16.19 1.02
CA PRO A 138 22.82 -17.65 1.19
C PRO A 138 22.53 -18.13 2.62
N HIS A 139 22.73 -17.28 3.63
CA HIS A 139 22.55 -17.61 5.04
C HIS A 139 21.17 -17.22 5.59
N CYS A 140 20.30 -16.66 4.75
CA CYS A 140 18.96 -16.18 5.13
C CYS A 140 17.86 -16.91 4.35
N PRO A 141 17.66 -18.23 4.55
CA PRO A 141 16.72 -19.03 3.77
C PRO A 141 15.24 -18.65 3.97
N GLY A 142 14.91 -17.93 5.06
CA GLY A 142 13.55 -17.46 5.34
C GLY A 142 13.10 -16.27 4.49
N VAL A 143 14.04 -15.57 3.85
CA VAL A 143 13.76 -14.38 3.05
C VAL A 143 13.25 -14.80 1.67
N LYS A 144 12.00 -14.44 1.36
CA LYS A 144 11.32 -14.79 0.10
C LYS A 144 11.74 -13.91 -1.07
N GLY A 145 12.14 -12.67 -0.78
CA GLY A 145 12.55 -11.72 -1.81
C GLY A 145 13.35 -10.55 -1.26
N TRP A 146 14.25 -10.05 -2.11
CA TRP A 146 15.18 -8.96 -1.82
C TRP A 146 14.83 -7.79 -2.72
N ILE A 147 14.60 -6.61 -2.14
CA ILE A 147 14.13 -5.43 -2.87
C ILE A 147 15.21 -4.35 -2.83
N ALA A 148 15.80 -4.05 -3.97
CA ALA A 148 16.77 -2.96 -4.10
C ALA A 148 16.03 -1.62 -4.22
N LEU A 149 16.33 -0.68 -3.31
CA LEU A 149 15.76 0.67 -3.23
C LEU A 149 16.37 1.62 -4.28
N CYS A 150 16.22 1.28 -5.56
CA CYS A 150 16.80 2.02 -6.67
C CYS A 150 15.89 2.07 -7.90
N GLY A 151 16.28 2.93 -8.86
CA GLY A 151 15.78 2.82 -10.23
C GLY A 151 16.42 1.63 -10.95
N ARG A 152 15.81 1.21 -12.07
CA ARG A 152 16.34 0.09 -12.87
C ARG A 152 17.73 0.39 -13.43
N ASP A 153 18.02 1.65 -13.73
CA ASP A 153 19.31 2.08 -14.28
C ASP A 153 20.46 1.98 -13.26
N GLU A 154 20.13 1.97 -11.96
CA GLU A 154 21.07 1.93 -10.84
C GLU A 154 21.14 0.54 -10.19
N MET A 155 20.55 -0.48 -10.83
CA MET A 155 20.44 -1.80 -10.24
C MET A 155 21.82 -2.48 -10.15
N PRO A 156 22.24 -2.96 -8.96
CA PRO A 156 23.51 -3.64 -8.82
C PRO A 156 23.47 -4.98 -9.56
N GLN A 157 24.55 -5.32 -10.27
CA GLN A 157 24.73 -6.64 -10.84
C GLN A 157 25.01 -7.64 -9.71
N MET A 158 24.02 -8.47 -9.40
CA MET A 158 24.07 -9.45 -8.32
C MET A 158 23.71 -10.82 -8.86
N ASP A 159 24.69 -11.49 -9.45
CA ASP A 159 24.51 -12.83 -10.00
C ASP A 159 24.16 -13.84 -8.89
N GLY A 160 23.20 -14.73 -9.18
CA GLY A 160 22.80 -15.81 -8.28
C GLY A 160 21.89 -15.42 -7.11
N MET A 161 21.40 -14.18 -7.05
CA MET A 161 20.51 -13.76 -5.96
C MET A 161 19.07 -14.29 -6.16
N PRO A 162 18.47 -14.95 -5.16
CA PRO A 162 17.09 -15.41 -5.25
C PRO A 162 16.13 -14.21 -5.22
N ALA A 163 15.22 -14.10 -6.19
CA ALA A 163 14.11 -13.14 -6.19
C ALA A 163 14.51 -11.67 -5.89
N LEU A 164 15.51 -11.16 -6.61
CA LEU A 164 15.88 -9.74 -6.59
C LEU A 164 14.85 -8.90 -7.37
N LEU A 165 14.27 -7.90 -6.70
CA LEU A 165 13.24 -7.02 -7.24
C LEU A 165 13.70 -5.56 -7.19
N CYS A 166 13.38 -4.78 -8.23
CA CYS A 166 13.63 -3.36 -8.27
C CYS A 166 12.46 -2.58 -7.66
N TYR A 167 12.75 -1.63 -6.77
CA TYR A 167 11.76 -0.81 -6.09
C TYR A 167 10.87 0.01 -7.05
N GLU A 168 11.46 0.77 -7.97
CA GLU A 168 10.66 1.61 -8.88
C GLU A 168 9.82 0.77 -9.86
N GLU A 169 10.23 -0.46 -10.15
CA GLU A 169 9.42 -1.39 -10.95
C GLU A 169 8.24 -1.95 -10.17
N LEU A 170 8.45 -2.29 -8.89
CA LEU A 170 7.35 -2.71 -8.02
C LEU A 170 6.26 -1.64 -7.94
N LEU A 171 6.66 -0.36 -7.87
CA LEU A 171 5.73 0.77 -7.83
C LEU A 171 4.93 0.97 -9.13
N ARG A 172 5.45 0.53 -10.29
CA ARG A 172 4.72 0.57 -11.57
C ARG A 172 3.56 -0.42 -11.62
N THR A 173 3.52 -1.38 -10.69
CA THR A 173 2.39 -2.30 -10.58
C THR A 173 1.13 -1.48 -10.31
N PRO A 174 0.13 -1.51 -11.22
CA PRO A 174 -1.06 -0.70 -11.04
C PRO A 174 -1.76 -1.11 -9.75
N LEU A 175 -2.13 -0.10 -8.94
CA LEU A 175 -3.06 -0.30 -7.84
C LEU A 175 -4.30 -0.97 -8.44
N ARG A 176 -4.53 -2.25 -8.15
CA ARG A 176 -5.83 -2.82 -8.42
C ARG A 176 -6.80 -2.00 -7.58
N ALA A 177 -7.61 -1.17 -8.25
CA ALA A 177 -8.76 -0.54 -7.64
C ALA A 177 -9.46 -1.65 -6.85
N CYS A 178 -9.73 -1.40 -5.56
CA CYS A 178 -10.28 -2.37 -4.64
C CYS A 178 -11.63 -2.86 -5.21
N ALA A 179 -11.56 -3.89 -6.05
CA ALA A 179 -12.69 -4.41 -6.78
C ALA A 179 -13.43 -5.31 -5.82
N THR A 180 -14.54 -4.78 -5.31
CA THR A 180 -15.57 -5.48 -4.55
C THR A 180 -15.18 -5.98 -3.16
N HIS A 181 -16.15 -5.86 -2.27
CA HIS A 181 -16.26 -6.26 -0.86
C HIS A 181 -15.70 -7.66 -0.47
N ARG A 182 -15.24 -8.48 -1.43
CA ARG A 182 -14.58 -9.78 -1.20
C ARG A 182 -13.05 -9.71 -1.10
N ALA A 183 -12.38 -8.80 -1.82
CA ALA A 183 -10.91 -8.66 -1.78
C ALA A 183 -10.41 -7.89 -0.54
N GLN A 184 -11.30 -7.17 0.14
CA GLN A 184 -11.04 -6.45 1.40
C GLN A 184 -10.74 -7.35 2.61
N ARG A 185 -10.75 -8.68 2.44
CA ARG A 185 -10.31 -9.61 3.50
C ARG A 185 -8.79 -9.82 3.53
N ALA A 186 -8.08 -9.50 2.45
CA ALA A 186 -6.64 -9.77 2.34
C ALA A 186 -5.75 -8.54 2.62
N ILE A 187 -6.28 -7.32 2.46
CA ILE A 187 -5.62 -6.09 2.92
C ILE A 187 -6.37 -5.66 4.18
N PRO A 188 -5.76 -5.67 5.38
CA PRO A 188 -6.44 -5.20 6.57
C PRO A 188 -6.90 -3.74 6.36
N ARG A 189 -8.02 -3.34 6.99
CA ARG A 189 -8.70 -2.02 6.87
C ARG A 189 -7.86 -0.83 7.37
N VAL A 190 -6.57 -0.78 7.06
CA VAL A 190 -5.58 0.17 7.58
C VAL A 190 -5.47 1.41 6.68
N PHE A 191 -5.95 1.32 5.43
CA PHE A 191 -5.99 2.42 4.46
C PHE A 191 -7.39 2.88 4.02
N SER A 192 -8.46 2.22 4.48
CA SER A 192 -9.78 2.36 3.85
C SER A 192 -10.77 3.29 4.55
N THR A 193 -10.41 4.03 5.61
CA THR A 193 -11.43 4.58 6.50
C THR A 193 -12.12 5.88 6.06
N LEU A 194 -11.80 6.52 4.93
CA LEU A 194 -12.47 7.79 4.55
C LEU A 194 -12.73 8.03 3.03
N THR A 195 -12.81 6.99 2.19
CA THR A 195 -13.30 7.14 0.80
C THR A 195 -14.57 6.36 0.48
N ASP A 196 -15.29 5.87 1.49
CA ASP A 196 -16.62 5.30 1.25
C ASP A 196 -17.63 6.46 1.05
N PRO A 197 -18.24 6.62 -0.14
CA PRO A 197 -19.40 7.49 -0.27
C PRO A 197 -20.53 6.96 0.62
N PRO A 198 -21.39 7.83 1.19
CA PRO A 198 -22.42 7.40 2.11
C PRO A 198 -23.38 6.43 1.41
N SER A 199 -23.46 5.21 1.94
CA SER A 199 -24.49 4.20 1.69
C SER A 199 -24.63 3.64 0.25
N CYS A 200 -23.70 2.80 -0.19
CA CYS A 200 -24.10 1.66 -1.02
C CYS A 200 -24.54 0.53 -0.09
N MET A 201 -25.85 0.47 0.22
CA MET A 201 -26.43 -0.69 0.89
C MET A 201 -26.12 -1.97 0.09
N PRO A 202 -25.75 -3.09 0.74
CA PRO A 202 -25.55 -4.35 0.05
C PRO A 202 -26.89 -4.83 -0.53
N CYS A 203 -26.95 -5.00 -1.85
CA CYS A 203 -28.02 -5.75 -2.51
C CYS A 203 -28.10 -7.14 -1.87
N ARG A 204 -29.07 -7.36 -0.99
CA ARG A 204 -29.37 -8.68 -0.43
C ARG A 204 -29.76 -9.63 -1.59
N PRO A 205 -29.25 -10.86 -1.62
CA PRO A 205 -29.77 -11.86 -2.54
C PRO A 205 -31.13 -12.34 -2.02
N ARG A 206 -32.11 -12.45 -2.94
CA ARG A 206 -33.52 -12.84 -2.76
C ARG A 206 -34.49 -11.69 -2.46
N CYS A 207 -34.84 -10.95 -3.50
CA CYS A 207 -36.17 -10.38 -3.64
C CYS A 207 -36.96 -11.29 -4.62
N PRO A 208 -38.09 -11.90 -4.23
CA PRO A 208 -38.77 -12.91 -5.05
C PRO A 208 -39.73 -12.33 -6.11
N ILE A 209 -39.54 -11.09 -6.59
CA ILE A 209 -40.57 -10.39 -7.39
C ILE A 209 -40.20 -10.18 -8.87
N LEU A 210 -39.00 -10.51 -9.35
CA LEU A 210 -38.66 -10.30 -10.76
C LEU A 210 -37.99 -11.52 -11.40
N SER A 211 -38.83 -12.43 -11.91
CA SER A 211 -38.44 -13.46 -12.88
C SER A 211 -38.17 -12.81 -14.24
N GLY A 212 -36.91 -12.45 -14.54
CA GLY A 212 -36.63 -11.89 -15.87
C GLY A 212 -35.21 -11.46 -16.20
N CYS A 213 -34.19 -11.67 -15.37
CA CYS A 213 -32.84 -11.20 -15.68
C CYS A 213 -32.00 -12.30 -16.36
N ARG A 214 -32.14 -12.44 -17.69
CA ARG A 214 -31.18 -13.21 -18.51
C ARG A 214 -29.90 -12.40 -18.72
N ARG A 215 -28.77 -13.11 -18.68
CA ARG A 215 -27.40 -12.59 -18.89
C ARG A 215 -27.30 -11.85 -20.22
N GLY A 216 -26.94 -10.58 -20.18
CA GLY A 216 -26.62 -9.75 -21.33
C GLY A 216 -25.45 -8.82 -21.01
N THR A 217 -24.40 -8.91 -21.81
CA THR A 217 -23.21 -8.07 -21.82
C THR A 217 -23.56 -6.59 -21.87
N TRP A 218 -23.12 -5.80 -20.89
CA TRP A 218 -23.24 -4.34 -20.91
C TRP A 218 -21.92 -3.71 -21.36
N SER A 219 -21.90 -3.24 -22.60
CA SER A 219 -21.05 -2.17 -23.10
C SER A 219 -21.66 -0.82 -22.67
N ALA A 220 -20.81 0.08 -22.16
CA ALA A 220 -21.22 1.40 -21.70
C ALA A 220 -21.67 2.30 -22.87
N PRO A 221 -22.75 3.10 -22.73
CA PRO A 221 -22.99 4.21 -23.64
C PRO A 221 -22.65 5.56 -22.99
N SER A 222 -22.07 6.38 -23.86
CA SER A 222 -21.73 7.79 -23.77
C SER A 222 -22.87 8.72 -23.34
N SER A 223 -22.46 9.78 -22.63
CA SER A 223 -23.06 11.12 -22.49
C SER A 223 -24.30 11.43 -23.35
N ARG A 224 -25.38 11.87 -22.69
CA ARG A 224 -26.46 12.64 -23.31
C ARG A 224 -26.50 14.06 -22.76
N CYS A 225 -26.31 15.01 -23.68
CA CYS A 225 -26.86 16.36 -23.60
C CYS A 225 -28.38 16.30 -23.41
N PHE A 226 -28.91 17.19 -22.56
CA PHE A 226 -30.33 17.48 -22.45
C PHE A 226 -30.51 18.99 -22.67
N THR A 227 -31.09 19.36 -23.81
CA THR A 227 -31.86 20.61 -23.96
C THR A 227 -33.16 20.25 -24.66
N SER A 228 -34.27 20.51 -23.98
CA SER A 228 -35.64 20.34 -24.49
C SER A 228 -36.22 21.71 -24.82
N THR A 229 -36.73 21.87 -26.04
CA THR A 229 -37.59 23.00 -26.44
C THR A 229 -38.99 22.43 -26.77
N PRO A 230 -40.11 23.07 -26.35
CA PRO A 230 -41.45 22.63 -26.70
C PRO A 230 -42.10 23.52 -27.79
N GLY A 231 -42.85 22.87 -28.69
CA GLY A 231 -44.05 23.44 -29.33
C GLY A 231 -43.85 24.40 -30.52
N GLY A 232 -44.38 24.03 -31.69
CA GLY A 232 -44.53 24.95 -32.82
C GLY A 232 -44.86 24.24 -34.14
N CYS A 233 -46.15 24.00 -34.38
CA CYS A 233 -46.69 23.49 -35.63
C CYS A 233 -46.75 24.60 -36.68
N LEU A 234 -46.15 24.41 -37.87
CA LEU A 234 -46.47 25.20 -39.06
C LEU A 234 -46.21 24.43 -40.35
N MET A 235 -47.29 24.27 -41.12
CA MET A 235 -47.30 23.78 -42.50
C MET A 235 -46.40 24.62 -43.41
N ARG A 236 -45.71 23.97 -44.35
CA ARG A 236 -45.92 24.21 -45.80
C ARG A 236 -45.15 23.22 -46.68
N ARG A 237 -45.87 22.69 -47.68
CA ARG A 237 -45.37 22.18 -48.97
C ARG A 237 -44.46 23.27 -49.59
N ARG A 238 -43.36 23.01 -50.28
CA ARG A 238 -42.98 21.99 -51.27
C ARG A 238 -41.49 21.69 -51.13
#